data_AF-A0A2E0GSM7-F1
#
_entry.id   AF-A0A2E0GSM7-F1
#
_cell.length_a   1.000
_cell.length_b   1.000
_cell.length_c   1.000
_cell.angle_alpha   90.00
_cell.angle_beta   90.00
_cell.angle_gamma   90.00
#
_symmetry.space_group_name_H-M   'P 1'
#
loop_
_entity.id
_entity.type
_entity.pdbx_description
1 polymer ?
#
loop_
_entity_poly.entity_id
_entity_poly.type
_entity_poly.pdbx_seq_one_letter_code
_entity_poly.pdbx_strand_id
1 'polypeptide(L)'
;MKKLFLITAFLFSVNAQAQTTCPSDPSVRWHNCVGTYTWSSGDQYVGEYKDDKRHGQGTYTYANGNQYVGAFKDNKRNGQGTYTWGQNSEYAGDQYVGAWKDSKMHGQGTYTYAEGDQYVGAFKDDSMHGQGTFT
;
A
#
# COMPACT_ATOMS: atom_id res chain seq x y z
N MET A 1 35.64 6.30 12.81
CA MET A 1 35.47 5.82 11.42
C MET A 1 34.02 6.04 11.02
N LYS A 2 33.71 7.12 10.31
CA LYS A 2 32.35 7.46 9.86
C LYS A 2 32.18 6.91 8.45
N LYS A 3 31.31 5.92 8.26
CA LYS A 3 30.99 5.37 6.93
C LYS A 3 30.05 6.36 6.22
N LEU A 4 30.58 6.97 5.16
CA LEU A 4 29.87 7.84 4.23
C LEU A 4 29.16 6.93 3.22
N PHE A 5 27.83 6.82 3.31
CA PHE A 5 27.02 6.17 2.28
C PHE A 5 26.67 7.20 1.21
N LEU A 6 27.24 7.05 0.01
CA LEU A 6 26.77 7.74 -1.18
C LEU A 6 25.45 7.10 -1.62
N ILE A 7 24.33 7.80 -1.40
CA ILE A 7 23.08 7.52 -2.11
C ILE A 7 23.19 8.22 -3.47
N THR A 8 23.47 7.45 -4.51
CA THR A 8 23.21 7.85 -5.89
C THR A 8 21.70 7.99 -6.06
N ALA A 9 21.21 9.24 -6.08
CA ALA A 9 19.85 9.55 -6.47
C ALA A 9 19.69 9.30 -7.97
N PHE A 10 19.06 8.18 -8.34
CA PHE A 10 18.53 7.99 -9.68
C PHE A 10 17.38 8.98 -9.87
N LEU A 11 17.62 10.04 -10.65
CA LEU A 11 16.59 10.94 -11.15
C LEU A 11 15.73 10.17 -12.15
N PHE A 12 14.66 9.53 -11.69
CA PHE A 12 13.58 9.12 -12.57
C PHE A 12 12.80 10.37 -12.96
N SER A 13 13.08 10.90 -14.15
CA SER A 13 12.19 11.84 -14.82
C SER A 13 10.88 11.13 -15.15
N VAL A 14 9.93 11.15 -14.22
CA VAL A 14 8.55 10.76 -14.53
C VAL A 14 7.85 11.96 -15.14
N ASN A 15 7.55 11.83 -16.42
CA ASN A 15 6.60 12.68 -17.11
C ASN A 15 5.23 12.39 -16.47
N ALA A 16 4.88 13.13 -15.41
CA ALA A 16 3.62 12.94 -14.70
C ALA A 16 2.47 13.40 -15.61
N GLN A 17 1.86 12.46 -16.32
CA GLN A 17 0.57 12.68 -16.96
C GLN A 17 -0.39 13.08 -15.84
N ALA A 18 -0.89 14.32 -15.86
CA ALA A 18 -1.83 14.81 -14.86
C ALA A 18 -3.08 13.91 -14.88
N GLN A 19 -3.22 13.06 -13.87
CA GLN A 19 -4.38 12.18 -13.75
C GLN A 19 -5.61 13.05 -13.50
N THR A 20 -6.69 12.80 -14.25
CA THR A 20 -7.93 13.58 -14.18
C THR A 20 -8.66 13.29 -12.87
N THR A 21 -9.21 14.32 -12.21
CA THR A 21 -10.05 14.11 -11.02
C THR A 21 -11.34 13.39 -11.40
N CYS A 22 -11.82 12.47 -10.55
CA CYS A 22 -13.08 11.79 -10.80
C CYS A 22 -14.26 12.78 -10.83
N PRO A 23 -15.26 12.57 -11.72
CA PRO A 23 -16.43 13.45 -11.80
C PRO A 23 -17.20 13.51 -10.48
N SER A 24 -17.74 14.70 -10.16
CA SER A 24 -18.59 14.90 -8.99
C SER A 24 -20.02 14.37 -9.18
N ASP A 25 -20.46 14.13 -10.42
CA ASP A 25 -21.74 13.52 -10.73
C ASP A 25 -21.71 12.02 -10.38
N PRO A 26 -22.53 11.56 -9.40
CA PRO A 26 -22.52 10.17 -8.95
C PRO A 26 -23.09 9.18 -9.99
N SER A 27 -23.73 9.67 -11.06
CA SER A 27 -24.20 8.81 -12.16
C SER A 27 -23.10 8.46 -13.17
N VAL A 28 -21.95 9.14 -13.09
CA VAL A 28 -20.84 8.94 -14.01
C VAL A 28 -19.85 7.94 -13.41
N ARG A 29 -19.56 6.89 -14.17
CA ARG A 29 -18.56 5.88 -13.83
C ARG A 29 -17.18 6.50 -13.64
N TRP A 30 -16.53 6.21 -12.52
CA TRP A 30 -15.16 6.60 -12.24
C TRP A 30 -14.20 5.70 -13.04
N HIS A 31 -13.54 6.27 -14.04
CA HIS A 31 -12.66 5.53 -14.94
C HIS A 31 -11.45 6.39 -15.34
N ASN A 32 -10.24 5.84 -15.15
CA ASN A 32 -8.95 6.50 -15.37
C ASN A 32 -8.88 7.89 -14.71
N CYS A 33 -9.33 7.96 -13.46
CA CYS A 33 -9.38 9.19 -12.69
C CYS A 33 -8.86 8.98 -11.27
N VAL A 34 -8.55 10.07 -10.56
CA VAL A 34 -8.18 10.06 -9.14
C VAL A 34 -9.29 10.68 -8.32
N GLY A 35 -9.71 9.99 -7.26
CA GLY A 35 -10.82 10.42 -6.43
C GLY A 35 -10.66 10.00 -4.97
N THR A 36 -11.50 10.58 -4.13
CA THR A 36 -11.64 10.24 -2.72
C THR A 36 -13.01 9.63 -2.48
N TYR A 37 -13.05 8.46 -1.86
CA TYR A 37 -14.29 7.85 -1.38
C TYR A 37 -14.18 7.61 0.13
N THR A 38 -15.19 8.07 0.87
CA THR A 38 -15.30 7.87 2.31
C THR A 38 -16.53 7.01 2.59
N TRP A 39 -16.33 5.86 3.25
CA TRP A 39 -17.42 4.97 3.65
C TRP A 39 -18.09 5.48 4.93
N SER A 40 -19.34 5.09 5.16
CA SER A 40 -20.05 5.38 6.42
C SER A 40 -19.41 4.74 7.65
N SER A 41 -18.58 3.70 7.47
CA SER A 41 -17.77 3.10 8.53
C SER A 41 -16.64 4.02 9.02
N GLY A 42 -16.31 5.07 8.27
CA GLY A 42 -15.14 5.92 8.50
C GLY A 42 -13.89 5.50 7.72
N ASP A 43 -13.93 4.38 6.99
CA ASP A 43 -12.88 4.04 6.04
C ASP A 43 -12.79 5.10 4.93
N GLN A 44 -11.60 5.30 4.39
CA GLN A 44 -11.36 6.22 3.30
C GLN A 44 -10.37 5.65 2.29
N TYR A 45 -10.63 5.89 1.00
CA TYR A 45 -9.68 5.64 -0.07
C TYR A 45 -9.43 6.91 -0.86
N VAL A 46 -8.17 7.21 -1.11
CA VAL A 46 -7.71 8.29 -1.98
C VAL A 46 -6.79 7.68 -3.01
N GLY A 47 -7.15 7.74 -4.29
CA GLY A 47 -6.32 7.15 -5.34
C GLY A 47 -7.02 6.98 -6.66
N GLU A 48 -6.41 6.18 -7.52
CA GLU A 48 -6.88 5.94 -8.88
C GLU A 48 -8.08 4.99 -8.94
N TYR A 49 -8.98 5.25 -9.87
CA TYR A 49 -10.14 4.44 -10.19
C TYR A 49 -10.15 4.03 -11.65
N LYS A 50 -10.57 2.78 -11.88
CA LYS A 50 -10.86 2.24 -13.20
C LYS A 50 -12.14 1.41 -13.12
N ASP A 51 -13.15 1.80 -13.90
CA ASP A 51 -14.44 1.13 -13.95
C ASP A 51 -15.08 0.96 -12.56
N ASP A 52 -15.15 2.05 -11.79
CA ASP A 52 -15.64 2.14 -10.40
C ASP A 52 -14.85 1.31 -9.37
N LYS A 53 -13.70 0.78 -9.76
CA LYS A 53 -12.83 0.00 -8.86
C LYS A 53 -11.57 0.76 -8.54
N ARG A 54 -11.12 0.67 -7.29
CA ARG A 54 -9.77 1.09 -6.89
C ARG A 54 -8.75 0.36 -7.75
N HIS A 55 -7.87 1.12 -8.37
CA HIS A 55 -6.86 0.65 -9.31
C HIS A 55 -5.60 1.49 -9.15
N GLY A 56 -4.51 1.17 -9.84
CA GLY A 56 -3.32 2.02 -9.88
C GLY A 56 -2.74 2.25 -8.48
N GLN A 57 -2.26 3.46 -8.19
CA GLN A 57 -1.79 3.82 -6.85
C GLN A 57 -2.91 4.40 -5.99
N GLY A 58 -2.85 4.14 -4.69
CA GLY A 58 -3.72 4.81 -3.73
C GLY A 58 -3.37 4.54 -2.27
N THR A 59 -4.10 5.23 -1.41
CA THR A 59 -4.06 5.08 0.04
C THR A 59 -5.42 4.65 0.52
N TYR A 60 -5.49 3.53 1.24
CA TYR A 60 -6.66 3.10 1.98
C TYR A 60 -6.40 3.27 3.47
N THR A 61 -7.16 4.14 4.12
CA THR A 61 -7.14 4.35 5.57
C THR A 61 -8.38 3.70 6.16
N TYR A 62 -8.19 2.77 7.08
CA TYR A 62 -9.27 2.09 7.79
C TYR A 62 -9.70 2.93 9.01
N ALA A 63 -10.95 2.79 9.43
CA ALA A 63 -11.47 3.49 10.61
C ALA A 63 -10.72 3.14 11.92
N ASN A 64 -10.13 1.94 12.00
CA ASN A 64 -9.28 1.53 13.12
C ASN A 64 -7.84 2.10 13.06
N GLY A 65 -7.54 2.93 12.07
CA GLY A 65 -6.22 3.55 11.87
C GLY A 65 -5.24 2.69 11.10
N ASN A 66 -5.58 1.46 10.70
CA ASN A 66 -4.75 0.72 9.75
C ASN A 66 -4.64 1.54 8.45
N GLN A 67 -3.53 1.40 7.75
CA GLN A 67 -3.32 2.10 6.49
C GLN A 67 -2.61 1.20 5.50
N TYR A 68 -3.07 1.21 4.26
CA TYR A 68 -2.32 0.69 3.12
C TYR A 68 -2.01 1.81 2.14
N VAL A 69 -0.75 1.91 1.72
CA VAL A 69 -0.29 2.80 0.66
C VAL A 69 0.39 1.95 -0.41
N GLY A 70 -0.13 1.96 -1.63
CA GLY A 70 0.49 1.22 -2.72
C GLY A 70 -0.46 0.89 -3.84
N ALA A 71 -0.11 -0.15 -4.59
CA ALA A 71 -0.82 -0.50 -5.80
C ALA A 71 -2.11 -1.29 -5.52
N PHE A 72 -3.12 -1.05 -6.35
CA PHE A 72 -4.43 -1.67 -6.36
C PHE A 72 -4.75 -2.23 -7.74
N LYS A 73 -5.48 -3.34 -7.74
CA LYS A 73 -6.09 -3.93 -8.94
C LYS A 73 -7.45 -4.49 -8.57
N ASP A 74 -8.49 -4.00 -9.25
CA ASP A 74 -9.86 -4.48 -9.10
C ASP A 74 -10.31 -4.51 -7.62
N ASN A 75 -10.16 -3.39 -6.91
CA ASN A 75 -10.46 -3.20 -5.49
C ASN A 75 -9.54 -3.91 -4.49
N LYS A 76 -8.57 -4.71 -4.95
CA LYS A 76 -7.64 -5.45 -4.10
C LYS A 76 -6.27 -4.81 -4.07
N ARG A 77 -5.55 -4.92 -2.94
CA ARG A 77 -4.13 -4.59 -2.90
C ARG A 77 -3.38 -5.56 -3.81
N ASN A 78 -2.52 -5.04 -4.67
CA ASN A 78 -1.81 -5.84 -5.66
C ASN A 78 -0.55 -5.11 -6.13
N GLY A 79 0.56 -5.80 -6.33
CA GLY A 79 1.84 -5.15 -6.67
C GLY A 79 2.61 -4.76 -5.41
N GLN A 80 3.31 -3.63 -5.41
CA GLN A 80 4.08 -3.18 -4.24
C GLN A 80 3.24 -2.28 -3.34
N GLY A 81 3.42 -2.40 -2.03
CA GLY A 81 2.77 -1.51 -1.08
C GLY A 81 3.24 -1.69 0.36
N THR A 82 2.92 -0.69 1.15
CA THR A 82 3.16 -0.64 2.58
C THR A 82 1.83 -0.76 3.32
N TYR A 83 1.76 -1.66 4.29
CA TYR A 83 0.67 -1.72 5.25
C TYR A 83 1.20 -1.39 6.64
N THR A 84 0.56 -0.44 7.30
CA THR A 84 0.87 -0.06 8.69
C THR A 84 -0.33 -0.39 9.54
N TRP A 85 -0.09 -1.11 10.63
CA TRP A 85 -1.13 -1.43 11.60
C TRP A 85 -1.33 -0.26 12.56
N GLY A 86 -2.57 0.22 12.62
CA GLY A 86 -2.96 1.41 13.35
C GLY A 86 -3.00 1.20 14.85
N GLN A 87 -2.99 2.31 15.59
CA GLN A 87 -3.00 2.34 17.06
C GLN A 87 -4.19 1.61 17.69
N ASN A 88 -5.31 1.47 16.97
CA ASN A 88 -6.51 0.79 17.45
C ASN A 88 -6.66 -0.64 16.88
N SER A 89 -5.56 -1.25 16.43
CA SER A 89 -5.54 -2.63 15.93
C SER A 89 -4.77 -3.56 16.87
N GLU A 90 -5.01 -4.86 16.76
CA GLU A 90 -4.32 -5.90 17.55
C GLU A 90 -2.79 -5.86 17.38
N TYR A 91 -2.33 -5.42 16.21
CA TYR A 91 -0.92 -5.40 15.81
C TYR A 91 -0.37 -3.96 15.75
N ALA A 92 -0.89 -3.07 16.60
CA ALA A 92 -0.57 -1.65 16.57
C ALA A 92 0.94 -1.38 16.52
N GLY A 93 1.39 -0.66 15.49
CA GLY A 93 2.80 -0.33 15.29
C GLY A 93 3.55 -1.28 14.36
N ASP A 94 3.01 -2.46 14.06
CA ASP A 94 3.58 -3.35 13.05
C ASP A 94 3.52 -2.69 11.67
N GLN A 95 4.42 -3.12 10.77
CA GLN A 95 4.48 -2.66 9.40
C GLN A 95 4.90 -3.78 8.45
N TYR A 96 4.30 -3.82 7.26
CA TYR A 96 4.75 -4.65 6.15
C TYR A 96 5.05 -3.78 4.94
N VAL A 97 6.23 -3.96 4.35
CA VAL A 97 6.63 -3.35 3.08
C VAL A 97 6.99 -4.46 2.12
N GLY A 98 6.25 -4.61 1.02
CA GLY A 98 6.57 -5.65 0.06
C GLY A 98 5.50 -5.89 -0.99
N ALA A 99 5.57 -7.07 -1.59
CA ALA A 99 4.65 -7.47 -2.63
C ALA A 99 3.29 -7.94 -2.06
N TRP A 100 2.24 -7.65 -2.81
CA TRP A 100 0.86 -7.96 -2.53
C TRP A 100 0.24 -8.66 -3.72
N LYS A 101 -0.57 -9.66 -3.44
CA LYS A 101 -1.38 -10.35 -4.44
C LYS A 101 -2.75 -10.63 -3.86
N ASP A 102 -3.79 -10.16 -4.54
CA ASP A 102 -5.18 -10.38 -4.15
C ASP A 102 -5.47 -10.03 -2.67
N SER A 103 -4.95 -8.88 -2.23
CA SER A 103 -5.04 -8.38 -0.85
C SER A 103 -4.23 -9.13 0.22
N LYS A 104 -3.34 -10.05 -0.18
CA LYS A 104 -2.45 -10.79 0.73
C LYS A 104 -0.98 -10.44 0.53
N MET A 105 -0.19 -10.49 1.59
CA MET A 105 1.27 -10.40 1.50
C MET A 105 1.80 -11.58 0.68
N HIS A 106 2.68 -11.29 -0.27
CA HIS A 106 3.16 -12.27 -1.24
C HIS A 106 4.53 -11.89 -1.79
N GLY A 107 5.34 -12.85 -2.24
CA GLY A 107 6.65 -12.56 -2.80
C GLY A 107 7.61 -12.00 -1.74
N GLN A 108 8.57 -11.15 -2.14
CA GLN A 108 9.53 -10.59 -1.19
C GLN A 108 8.92 -9.42 -0.41
N GLY A 109 9.26 -9.33 0.87
CA GLY A 109 8.91 -8.19 1.72
C GLY A 109 9.67 -8.17 3.04
N THR A 110 9.44 -7.10 3.77
CA THR A 110 9.91 -6.90 5.14
C THR A 110 8.70 -6.72 6.04
N TYR A 111 8.61 -7.53 7.08
CA TYR A 111 7.67 -7.33 8.18
C TYR A 111 8.44 -6.82 9.38
N THR A 112 8.11 -5.63 9.85
CA THR A 112 8.69 -5.00 11.04
C THR A 112 7.66 -5.06 12.16
N TYR A 113 8.02 -5.68 13.27
CA TYR A 113 7.22 -5.72 14.48
C TYR A 113 7.30 -4.37 15.21
N ALA A 114 6.28 -4.03 15.98
CA ALA A 114 6.20 -2.79 16.74
C ALA A 114 7.39 -2.60 17.71
N GLU A 115 7.96 -3.70 18.18
CA GLU A 115 9.15 -3.74 19.05
C GLU A 115 10.47 -3.51 18.32
N GLY A 116 10.46 -3.53 16.98
CA GLY A 116 11.59 -3.17 16.12
C GLY A 116 12.27 -4.34 15.43
N ASP A 117 12.06 -5.57 15.92
CA ASP A 117 12.46 -6.78 15.22
C ASP A 117 11.86 -6.82 13.82
N GLN A 118 12.55 -7.43 12.86
CA GLN A 118 12.00 -7.59 11.51
C GLN A 118 12.32 -8.94 10.89
N TYR A 119 11.38 -9.42 10.09
CA TYR A 119 11.59 -10.51 9.14
C TYR A 119 11.75 -9.95 7.73
N VAL A 120 12.85 -10.30 7.07
CA VAL A 120 13.10 -9.99 5.66
C VAL A 120 13.13 -11.29 4.88
N GLY A 121 12.18 -11.50 3.96
CA GLY A 121 12.12 -12.73 3.19
C GLY A 121 10.90 -12.87 2.31
N ALA A 122 10.65 -14.10 1.88
CA ALA A 122 9.48 -14.41 1.06
C ALA A 122 8.22 -14.61 1.90
N PHE A 123 7.08 -14.25 1.31
CA PHE A 123 5.75 -14.39 1.84
C PHE A 123 4.87 -15.10 0.83
N LYS A 124 3.90 -15.88 1.33
CA LYS A 124 2.86 -16.50 0.52
C LYS A 124 1.56 -16.53 1.33
N ASP A 125 0.55 -15.84 0.81
CA ASP A 125 -0.79 -15.83 1.40
C ASP A 125 -0.76 -15.41 2.88
N ASP A 126 -0.12 -14.26 3.16
CA ASP A 126 0.05 -13.66 4.50
C ASP A 126 1.01 -14.39 5.44
N SER A 127 1.57 -15.53 5.04
CA SER A 127 2.54 -16.28 5.84
C SER A 127 3.97 -16.07 5.34
N MET A 128 4.92 -15.95 6.27
CA MET A 128 6.35 -16.09 5.96
C MET A 128 6.59 -17.44 5.27
N HIS A 129 7.38 -17.46 4.21
CA HIS A 129 7.55 -18.62 3.35
C HIS A 129 8.94 -18.68 2.74
N GLY A 130 9.59 -19.85 2.80
CA GLY A 130 10.92 -20.05 2.22
C GLY A 130 12.03 -19.45 3.08
N GLN A 131 13.11 -19.01 2.45
CA GLN A 131 14.26 -18.43 3.15
C GLN A 131 13.97 -16.97 3.55
N GLY A 132 14.38 -16.62 4.76
CA GLY A 132 14.32 -15.25 5.25
C GLY A 132 15.24 -15.08 6.46
N THR A 133 15.51 -13.84 6.81
CA THR A 133 16.37 -13.47 7.94
C THR A 133 15.54 -12.70 8.96
N PHE A 134 15.64 -13.10 10.21
CA PHE A 134 15.15 -12.32 11.34
C PHE A 134 16.30 -11.44 11.85
N THR A 135 16.06 -10.14 12.03
CA THR A 135 17.08 -9.15 12.45
C THR A 135 16.54 -8.17 13.45
#